data_AF-B0CNW7-F1
#
_entry.id   AF-B0CNW7-F1
#
_cell.length_a   1.000
_cell.length_b   1.000
_cell.length_c   1.000
_cell.angle_alpha   90.00
_cell.angle_beta   90.00
_cell.angle_gamma   90.00
#
_symmetry.space_group_name_H-M   'P 1'
#
loop_
_entity.id
_entity.type
_entity.pdbx_description
1 polymer ?
#
loop_
_entity_poly.entity_id
_entity_poly.type
_entity_poly.pdbx_seq_one_letter_code
_entity_poly.pdbx_strand_id
1 'polypeptide(L)'
;MFHPTTKQIFVYAVILTEKRVRLYQFDRSGVQYSALINIHDNPSHFVRIMLGVASPDAEKVGFDPNVKWEGKCRVLYTLDENGIKIRYNLTSAKPLFWRRAIRGRGTQCHAVTGPDGEKRLVKEAWRSKDRTPEWQFLEEAKGLAGVGQMIAHEETKYTTAKHRGIDMSSFVDEPNPAFHDRIFSRTTLQAYGEPIDRFEARLQLLYAFRDAIAGHQNLWRKNILHRDISINNILLGNEGAEPGNRGLLIDLDMGIWIDRTSSLAGADFRTGTRAFQSVMVLRSAFFGTTAATHDYLDDLESFFYVLYWICCTYEKARRLWEHSPPP
;
A
#
# COMPACT_ATOMS: atom_id res chain seq x y z
N MET A 1 -8.77 -12.00 10.02
CA MET A 1 -7.64 -12.83 9.53
C MET A 1 -6.31 -12.07 9.46
N PHE A 2 -6.31 -10.73 9.34
CA PHE A 2 -5.16 -9.91 9.74
C PHE A 2 -5.68 -8.80 10.66
N HIS A 3 -5.19 -8.71 11.90
CA HIS A 3 -5.62 -7.67 12.83
C HIS A 3 -4.68 -6.47 12.75
N PRO A 4 -5.17 -5.22 12.58
CA PRO A 4 -4.31 -4.06 12.33
C PRO A 4 -3.38 -3.69 13.51
N THR A 5 -3.68 -4.18 14.71
CA THR A 5 -2.84 -3.94 15.91
C THR A 5 -1.77 -5.00 16.13
N THR A 6 -1.85 -6.13 15.41
CA THR A 6 -0.94 -7.27 15.56
C THR A 6 -0.22 -7.46 14.23
N LYS A 7 1.07 -7.09 14.17
CA LYS A 7 1.80 -7.09 12.90
C LYS A 7 2.20 -8.52 12.52
N GLN A 8 1.44 -9.10 11.60
CA GLN A 8 1.70 -10.41 11.00
C GLN A 8 1.87 -10.29 9.49
N ILE A 9 2.94 -10.91 8.99
CA ILE A 9 3.32 -11.04 7.58
C ILE A 9 2.51 -12.17 6.92
N PHE A 10 2.28 -13.26 7.65
CA PHE A 10 1.38 -14.36 7.30
C PHE A 10 0.73 -14.93 8.57
N VAL A 11 -0.34 -15.71 8.40
CA VAL A 11 -1.09 -16.30 9.53
C VAL A 11 -1.39 -17.77 9.24
N TYR A 12 -1.12 -18.64 10.20
CA TYR A 12 -1.59 -20.01 10.16
C TYR A 12 -3.02 -20.13 10.71
N ALA A 13 -3.81 -21.02 10.11
CA ALA A 13 -5.06 -21.49 10.67
C ALA A 13 -5.11 -23.02 10.57
N VAL A 14 -5.67 -23.67 11.59
CA VAL A 14 -5.83 -25.12 11.59
C VAL A 14 -7.30 -25.45 11.63
N ILE A 15 -7.75 -26.32 10.72
CA ILE A 15 -9.06 -26.95 10.82
C ILE A 15 -8.81 -28.37 11.31
N LEU A 16 -9.37 -28.68 12.49
CA LEU A 16 -9.26 -29.97 13.16
C LEU A 16 -10.67 -30.54 13.35
N THR A 17 -10.84 -31.81 12.99
CA THR A 17 -12.00 -32.64 13.33
C THR A 17 -11.54 -33.80 14.20
N GLU A 18 -12.48 -34.66 14.63
CA GLU A 18 -12.17 -35.85 15.43
C GLU A 18 -11.08 -36.74 14.79
N LYS A 19 -11.07 -36.84 13.46
CA LYS A 19 -10.17 -37.77 12.73
C LYS A 19 -9.14 -37.06 11.87
N ARG A 20 -9.33 -35.79 11.53
CA ARG A 20 -8.55 -35.15 10.46
C ARG A 20 -8.09 -33.75 10.82
N VAL A 21 -6.92 -33.38 10.31
CA VAL A 21 -6.35 -32.04 10.42
C VAL A 21 -5.92 -31.51 9.07
N ARG A 22 -6.11 -30.20 8.84
CA ARG A 22 -5.52 -29.47 7.72
C ARG A 22 -4.98 -28.13 8.18
N LEU A 23 -3.73 -27.86 7.81
CA LEU A 23 -3.07 -26.58 8.04
C LEU A 23 -3.32 -25.66 6.85
N TYR A 24 -3.66 -24.41 7.13
CA TYR A 24 -3.79 -23.31 6.17
C TYR A 24 -2.78 -22.23 6.54
N GLN A 25 -2.18 -21.61 5.53
CA GLN A 25 -1.36 -20.40 5.67
C GLN A 25 -1.94 -19.33 4.76
N PHE A 26 -2.32 -18.21 5.38
CA PHE A 26 -2.82 -17.02 4.71
C PHE A 26 -1.74 -15.95 4.65
N ASP A 27 -1.58 -15.33 3.49
CA ASP A 27 -0.67 -14.20 3.27
C ASP A 27 -1.26 -13.26 2.21
N ARG A 28 -0.47 -12.28 1.76
CA ARG A 28 -0.92 -11.29 0.78
C ARG A 28 -1.03 -11.82 -0.65
N SER A 29 -0.58 -13.04 -0.91
CA SER A 29 -0.79 -13.76 -2.17
C SER A 29 -1.99 -14.72 -2.12
N GLY A 30 -2.65 -14.85 -0.96
CA GLY A 30 -3.89 -15.62 -0.80
C GLY A 30 -3.75 -16.68 0.30
N VAL A 31 -4.12 -17.93 -0.02
CA VAL A 31 -4.01 -19.06 0.90
C VAL A 31 -3.24 -20.21 0.27
N GLN A 32 -2.47 -20.93 1.06
CA GLN A 32 -2.00 -22.28 0.77
C GLN A 32 -2.43 -23.23 1.89
N TYR A 33 -2.54 -24.52 1.60
CA TYR A 33 -2.98 -25.49 2.60
C TYR A 33 -2.32 -26.85 2.40
N SER A 34 -2.15 -27.59 3.49
CA SER A 34 -1.62 -28.95 3.48
C SER A 34 -2.62 -29.95 2.88
N ALA A 35 -2.16 -31.17 2.61
CA ALA A 35 -3.08 -32.31 2.48
C ALA A 35 -4.00 -32.42 3.71
N LEU A 36 -5.16 -33.04 3.54
CA LEU A 36 -6.05 -33.38 4.66
C LEU A 36 -5.53 -34.67 5.29
N ILE A 37 -5.03 -34.58 6.52
CA ILE A 37 -4.29 -35.66 7.18
C ILE A 37 -5.20 -36.36 8.18
N ASN A 38 -5.24 -37.70 8.16
CA ASN A 38 -5.84 -38.46 9.26
C ASN A 38 -4.86 -38.51 10.44
N ILE A 39 -5.29 -38.00 11.60
CA ILE A 39 -4.43 -37.85 12.78
C ILE A 39 -4.13 -39.19 13.47
N HIS A 40 -4.98 -40.20 13.28
CA HIS A 40 -4.76 -41.53 13.85
C HIS A 40 -3.77 -42.34 13.02
N ASP A 41 -3.82 -42.19 11.69
CA ASP A 41 -2.88 -42.87 10.79
C ASP A 41 -1.49 -42.19 10.81
N ASN A 42 -1.45 -40.87 11.00
CA ASN A 42 -0.23 -40.06 10.94
C ASN A 42 -0.08 -39.11 12.14
N PRO A 43 0.03 -39.64 13.38
CA PRO A 43 0.06 -38.82 14.60
C PRO A 43 1.27 -37.87 14.65
N SER A 44 2.40 -38.26 14.06
CA SER A 44 3.60 -37.43 14.00
C SER A 44 3.39 -36.14 13.20
N HIS A 45 2.61 -36.18 12.11
CA HIS A 45 2.26 -34.99 11.33
C HIS A 45 1.36 -34.04 12.13
N PHE A 46 0.41 -34.57 12.90
CA PHE A 46 -0.43 -33.77 13.78
C PHE A 46 0.41 -33.02 14.83
N VAL A 47 1.31 -33.72 15.51
CA VAL A 47 2.22 -33.10 16.51
C VAL A 47 3.10 -32.03 15.85
N ARG A 48 3.66 -32.29 14.67
CA ARG A 48 4.47 -31.29 13.93
C ARG A 48 3.66 -30.03 13.59
N ILE A 49 2.41 -30.17 13.15
CA ILE A 49 1.54 -29.02 12.87
C ILE A 49 1.30 -28.23 14.15
N MET A 50 0.93 -28.88 15.26
CA MET A 50 0.67 -28.21 16.53
C MET A 50 1.90 -27.47 17.06
N LEU A 51 3.07 -28.11 17.04
CA LEU A 51 4.33 -27.48 17.46
C LEU A 51 4.72 -26.30 16.55
N GLY A 52 4.47 -26.42 15.24
CA GLY A 52 4.74 -25.36 14.28
C GLY A 52 3.88 -24.12 14.53
N VAL A 53 2.57 -24.29 14.72
CA VAL A 53 1.65 -23.16 14.94
C VAL A 53 1.75 -22.56 16.34
N ALA A 54 2.18 -23.36 17.34
CA ALA A 54 2.39 -22.92 18.72
C ALA A 54 3.85 -22.52 19.01
N SER A 55 4.68 -22.38 17.97
CA SER A 55 6.09 -22.04 18.13
C SER A 55 6.26 -20.69 18.85
N PRO A 56 7.16 -20.58 19.85
CA PRO A 56 7.46 -19.32 20.53
C PRO A 56 8.27 -18.36 19.67
N ASP A 57 8.86 -18.87 18.59
CA ASP A 57 9.56 -18.06 17.59
C ASP A 57 8.53 -17.27 16.77
N ALA A 58 8.42 -15.98 17.11
CA ALA A 58 7.42 -15.09 16.56
C ALA A 58 7.53 -14.97 15.02
N GLU A 59 8.76 -14.95 14.47
CA GLU A 59 8.97 -14.85 13.02
C GLU A 59 8.47 -16.12 12.31
N LYS A 60 8.69 -17.31 12.90
CA LYS A 60 8.20 -18.58 12.34
C LYS A 60 6.68 -18.70 12.31
N VAL A 61 5.97 -18.05 13.24
CA VAL A 61 4.49 -18.00 13.25
C VAL A 61 3.94 -16.74 12.59
N GLY A 62 4.81 -16.01 11.88
CA GLY A 62 4.43 -14.95 10.96
C GLY A 62 4.39 -13.54 11.54
N PHE A 63 4.87 -13.31 12.76
CA PHE A 63 5.04 -11.95 13.27
C PHE A 63 6.22 -11.24 12.62
N ASP A 64 6.08 -9.94 12.47
CA ASP A 64 7.15 -9.08 11.97
C ASP A 64 8.14 -8.75 13.10
N PRO A 65 9.41 -9.18 13.01
CA PRO A 65 10.39 -8.98 14.09
C PRO A 65 10.79 -7.52 14.27
N ASN A 66 10.46 -6.65 13.31
CA ASN A 66 10.79 -5.23 13.36
C ASN A 66 9.67 -4.38 13.99
N VAL A 67 8.54 -4.98 14.38
CA VAL A 67 7.48 -4.29 15.14
C VAL A 67 7.30 -4.99 16.47
N LYS A 68 7.71 -4.33 17.56
CA LYS A 68 7.69 -4.90 18.91
C LYS A 68 7.17 -3.93 19.95
N TRP A 69 6.88 -4.47 21.14
CA TRP A 69 6.57 -3.68 22.33
C TRP A 69 7.84 -3.48 23.15
N GLU A 70 8.10 -2.23 23.53
CA GLU A 70 9.14 -1.84 24.48
C GLU A 70 8.47 -1.12 25.65
N GLY A 71 8.27 -1.83 26.75
CA GLY A 71 7.42 -1.37 27.84
C GLY A 71 5.98 -1.14 27.36
N LYS A 72 5.47 0.09 27.51
CA LYS A 72 4.13 0.48 27.07
C LYS A 72 4.08 1.06 25.66
N CYS A 73 5.23 1.17 24.98
CA CYS A 73 5.35 1.79 23.68
C CYS A 73 5.52 0.74 22.59
N ARG A 74 4.75 0.85 21.51
CA ARG A 74 5.00 0.05 20.31
C ARG A 74 6.04 0.77 19.46
N VAL A 75 7.02 0.04 18.97
CA VAL A 75 8.14 0.56 18.19
C VAL A 75 8.24 -0.16 16.86
N LEU A 76 8.73 0.55 15.85
CA LEU A 76 9.03 0.02 14.52
C LEU A 76 10.49 0.29 14.19
N TYR A 77 11.14 -0.72 13.64
CA TYR A 77 12.49 -0.60 13.08
C TYR A 77 12.44 -0.69 11.57
N THR A 78 13.24 0.13 10.91
CA THR A 78 13.43 0.16 9.46
C THR A 78 14.81 0.73 9.18
N LEU A 79 15.12 1.03 7.93
CA LEU A 79 16.36 1.70 7.53
C LEU A 79 16.15 3.22 7.36
N ASP A 80 17.19 3.99 7.66
CA ASP A 80 17.31 5.39 7.26
C ASP A 80 17.88 5.52 5.84
N GLU A 81 18.14 6.76 5.41
CA GLU A 81 18.70 7.07 4.09
C GLU A 81 20.10 6.50 3.83
N ASN A 82 20.85 6.18 4.90
CA ASN A 82 22.19 5.60 4.84
C ASN A 82 22.17 4.07 4.96
N GLY A 83 20.98 3.45 5.00
CA GLY A 83 20.83 2.01 5.20
C GLY A 83 21.11 1.57 6.64
N ILE A 84 21.15 2.50 7.60
CA ILE A 84 21.38 2.22 9.01
C ILE A 84 20.03 1.97 9.69
N LYS A 85 19.99 0.97 10.57
CA LYS A 85 18.78 0.62 11.31
C LYS A 85 18.35 1.77 12.23
N ILE A 86 17.17 2.30 12.00
CA ILE A 86 16.55 3.39 12.77
C ILE A 86 15.34 2.89 13.55
N ARG A 87 15.08 3.51 14.71
CA ARG A 87 13.97 3.20 15.61
C ARG A 87 12.93 4.33 15.57
N TYR A 88 11.68 3.95 15.39
CA TYR A 88 10.52 4.84 15.41
C TYR A 88 9.56 4.46 16.53
N ASN A 89 9.05 5.46 17.25
CA ASN A 89 7.92 5.28 18.16
C ASN A 89 6.62 5.38 17.37
N LEU A 90 5.73 4.38 17.47
CA LEU A 90 4.39 4.53 16.89
C LEU A 90 3.55 5.45 17.76
N THR A 91 2.93 6.45 17.14
CA THR A 91 2.13 7.46 17.86
C THR A 91 0.68 7.02 18.10
N SER A 92 0.24 5.93 17.46
CA SER A 92 -1.10 5.36 17.61
C SER A 92 -1.06 3.83 17.67
N ALA A 93 -2.01 3.25 18.41
CA ALA A 93 -2.21 1.81 18.46
C ALA A 93 -2.65 1.23 17.11
N LYS A 94 -3.36 2.02 16.29
CA LYS A 94 -3.85 1.64 14.96
C LYS A 94 -3.14 2.44 13.86
N PRO A 95 -2.94 1.86 12.67
CA PRO A 95 -2.49 2.61 11.50
C PRO A 95 -3.44 3.79 11.20
N LEU A 96 -2.89 4.89 10.65
CA LEU A 96 -3.69 5.99 10.10
C LEU A 96 -4.54 5.53 8.91
N PHE A 97 -3.99 4.62 8.12
CA PHE A 97 -4.66 4.01 6.98
C PHE A 97 -4.35 2.52 6.93
N TRP A 98 -5.35 1.70 6.57
CA TRP A 98 -5.12 0.31 6.23
C TRP A 98 -6.14 -0.21 5.22
N ARG A 99 -5.68 -1.01 4.26
CA ARG A 99 -6.59 -1.74 3.36
C ARG A 99 -7.14 -3.01 4.02
N ARG A 100 -8.46 -3.21 3.90
CA ARG A 100 -9.17 -4.38 4.45
C ARG A 100 -9.07 -5.64 3.60
N ALA A 101 -8.64 -5.53 2.34
CA ALA A 101 -8.49 -6.67 1.45
C ALA A 101 -7.50 -7.69 2.04
N ILE A 102 -7.86 -8.97 1.98
CA ILE A 102 -7.03 -10.07 2.50
C ILE A 102 -5.81 -10.25 1.59
N ARG A 103 -6.06 -10.46 0.28
CA ARG A 103 -5.05 -10.54 -0.78
C ARG A 103 -4.79 -9.15 -1.38
N GLY A 104 -3.58 -8.93 -1.86
CA GLY A 104 -3.20 -7.69 -2.55
C GLY A 104 -2.17 -6.87 -1.77
N ARG A 105 -2.21 -5.54 -1.94
CA ARG A 105 -1.19 -4.64 -1.40
C ARG A 105 -1.10 -4.62 0.12
N GLY A 106 -2.22 -4.86 0.80
CA GLY A 106 -2.25 -4.87 2.27
C GLY A 106 -1.71 -3.60 2.91
N THR A 107 -1.76 -2.47 2.19
CA THR A 107 -1.13 -1.21 2.58
C THR A 107 -1.55 -0.78 3.98
N GLN A 108 -0.57 -0.42 4.80
CA GLN A 108 -0.73 0.15 6.14
C GLN A 108 0.16 1.39 6.25
N CYS A 109 -0.38 2.49 6.78
CA CYS A 109 0.39 3.70 7.03
C CYS A 109 0.39 4.01 8.52
N HIS A 110 1.57 4.08 9.11
CA HIS A 110 1.78 4.29 10.53
C HIS A 110 2.32 5.70 10.77
N ALA A 111 1.61 6.50 11.57
CA ALA A 111 2.21 7.70 12.13
C ALA A 111 3.27 7.31 13.15
N VAL A 112 4.45 7.91 13.01
CA VAL A 112 5.59 7.64 13.86
C VAL A 112 6.32 8.91 14.27
N THR A 113 7.08 8.82 15.36
CA THR A 113 8.01 9.86 15.79
C THR A 113 9.43 9.29 15.77
N GLY A 114 10.35 10.02 15.11
CA GLY A 114 11.76 9.66 15.04
C GLY A 114 12.54 9.98 16.31
N PRO A 115 13.81 9.57 16.37
CA PRO A 115 14.71 9.88 17.49
C PRO A 115 14.92 11.38 17.70
N ASP A 116 14.79 12.17 16.63
CA ASP A 116 14.85 13.63 16.59
C ASP A 116 13.55 14.32 17.04
N GLY A 117 12.50 13.57 17.38
CA GLY A 117 11.20 14.11 17.74
C GLY A 117 10.29 14.46 16.55
N GLU A 118 10.79 14.31 15.32
CA GLU A 118 10.03 14.67 14.12
C GLU A 118 8.99 13.62 13.76
N LYS A 119 7.80 14.12 13.38
CA LYS A 119 6.68 13.27 12.92
C LYS A 119 6.91 12.81 11.50
N ARG A 120 6.71 11.53 11.26
CA ARG A 120 6.85 10.89 9.95
C ARG A 120 5.74 9.88 9.72
N LEU A 121 5.65 9.39 8.49
CA LEU A 121 4.77 8.29 8.12
C LEU A 121 5.61 7.10 7.67
N VAL A 122 5.35 5.91 8.20
CA VAL A 122 5.91 4.66 7.67
C VAL A 122 4.81 3.94 6.93
N LYS A 123 4.96 3.84 5.60
CA LYS A 123 4.10 3.07 4.70
C LYS A 123 4.65 1.66 4.58
N GLU A 124 3.80 0.67 4.81
CA GLU A 124 4.08 -0.75 4.69
C GLU A 124 3.17 -1.33 3.61
N ALA A 125 3.73 -2.00 2.61
CA ALA A 125 2.97 -2.53 1.50
C ALA A 125 3.58 -3.80 0.92
N TRP A 126 2.75 -4.56 0.21
CA TRP A 126 3.15 -5.71 -0.59
C TRP A 126 2.96 -5.41 -2.07
N ARG A 127 4.04 -5.44 -2.84
CA ARG A 127 3.94 -5.34 -4.30
C ARG A 127 4.15 -6.70 -4.95
N SER A 128 3.58 -6.91 -6.13
CA SER A 128 4.03 -8.01 -7.00
C SER A 128 5.49 -7.78 -7.36
N LYS A 129 6.31 -8.83 -7.30
CA LYS A 129 7.76 -8.75 -7.50
C LYS A 129 8.15 -8.22 -8.88
N ASP A 130 7.29 -8.39 -9.87
CA ASP A 130 7.51 -7.93 -11.24
C ASP A 130 7.25 -6.43 -11.44
N ARG A 131 6.57 -5.76 -10.50
CA ARG A 131 6.26 -4.32 -10.63
C ARG A 131 7.43 -3.45 -10.20
N THR A 132 7.66 -2.33 -10.87
CA THR A 132 8.56 -1.28 -10.37
C THR A 132 8.14 -0.87 -8.94
N PRO A 133 9.07 -0.84 -7.97
CA PRO A 133 8.76 -0.43 -6.61
C PRO A 133 8.49 1.09 -6.52
N GLU A 134 7.55 1.49 -5.67
CA GLU A 134 7.16 2.89 -5.47
C GLU A 134 8.35 3.81 -5.14
N TRP A 135 9.29 3.31 -4.33
CA TRP A 135 10.45 4.10 -3.90
C TRP A 135 11.29 4.61 -5.08
N GLN A 136 11.31 3.92 -6.22
CA GLN A 136 12.03 4.40 -7.41
C GLN A 136 11.39 5.66 -8.00
N PHE A 137 10.06 5.72 -8.04
CA PHE A 137 9.37 6.93 -8.48
C PHE A 137 9.52 8.06 -7.47
N LEU A 138 9.47 7.74 -6.17
CA LEU A 138 9.67 8.72 -5.11
C LEU A 138 11.10 9.26 -5.06
N GLU A 139 12.10 8.46 -5.43
CA GLU A 139 13.49 8.89 -5.55
C GLU A 139 13.65 9.97 -6.63
N GLU A 140 13.09 9.75 -7.81
CA GLU A 140 13.09 10.74 -8.90
C GLU A 140 12.22 11.97 -8.62
N ALA A 141 11.22 11.83 -7.74
CA ALA A 141 10.36 12.91 -7.30
C ALA A 141 10.94 13.74 -6.14
N LYS A 142 12.13 13.41 -5.64
CA LYS A 142 12.78 14.18 -4.57
C LYS A 142 12.94 15.65 -4.95
N GLY A 143 12.48 16.52 -4.05
CA GLY A 143 12.53 17.97 -4.21
C GLY A 143 11.48 18.57 -5.15
N LEU A 144 10.60 17.77 -5.76
CA LEU A 144 9.52 18.31 -6.59
C LEU A 144 8.44 18.97 -5.73
N ALA A 145 8.17 20.25 -6.02
CA ALA A 145 7.03 20.95 -5.42
C ALA A 145 5.70 20.27 -5.81
N GLY A 146 4.79 20.19 -4.85
CA GLY A 146 3.46 19.59 -5.03
C GLY A 146 3.46 18.06 -4.97
N VAL A 147 4.58 17.42 -4.59
CA VAL A 147 4.70 15.96 -4.47
C VAL A 147 5.22 15.60 -3.08
N GLY A 148 4.62 14.58 -2.46
CA GLY A 148 5.05 14.07 -1.17
C GLY A 148 6.44 13.42 -1.22
N GLN A 149 7.23 13.64 -0.17
CA GLN A 149 8.65 13.32 -0.16
C GLN A 149 8.95 12.04 0.63
N MET A 150 9.78 11.19 0.04
CA MET A 150 10.36 10.03 0.69
C MET A 150 11.65 10.41 1.44
N ILE A 151 11.79 9.86 2.65
CA ILE A 151 12.98 9.99 3.49
C ILE A 151 13.88 8.77 3.27
N ALA A 152 13.32 7.56 3.38
CA ALA A 152 14.07 6.32 3.28
C ALA A 152 13.16 5.17 2.83
N HIS A 153 13.75 4.08 2.36
CA HIS A 153 13.03 2.86 2.04
C HIS A 153 13.80 1.61 2.48
N GLU A 154 13.07 0.54 2.72
CA GLU A 154 13.58 -0.80 3.00
C GLU A 154 12.78 -1.77 2.12
N GLU A 155 13.43 -2.39 1.14
CA GLU A 155 12.87 -3.56 0.47
C GLU A 155 13.33 -4.81 1.22
N THR A 156 12.38 -5.56 1.78
CA THR A 156 12.72 -6.64 2.70
C THR A 156 12.98 -7.96 1.97
N LYS A 157 13.64 -8.90 2.66
CA LYS A 157 13.76 -10.30 2.22
C LYS A 157 12.45 -11.11 2.33
N TYR A 158 11.35 -10.48 2.76
CA TYR A 158 10.07 -11.15 2.98
C TYR A 158 9.29 -11.21 1.68
N THR A 159 9.30 -12.39 1.07
CA THR A 159 8.44 -12.70 -0.06
C THR A 159 7.45 -13.80 0.29
N THR A 160 6.27 -13.76 -0.33
CA THR A 160 5.26 -14.79 -0.14
C THR A 160 5.76 -16.17 -0.57
N ALA A 161 6.52 -16.27 -1.67
CA ALA A 161 7.11 -17.52 -2.12
C ALA A 161 8.04 -18.13 -1.05
N LYS A 162 8.93 -17.29 -0.48
CA LYS A 162 9.85 -17.73 0.57
C LYS A 162 9.12 -18.22 1.82
N HIS A 163 8.10 -17.49 2.26
CA HIS A 163 7.28 -17.92 3.42
C HIS A 163 6.45 -19.16 3.15
N ARG A 164 6.16 -19.46 1.89
CA ARG A 164 5.45 -20.66 1.48
C ARG A 164 6.36 -21.85 1.18
N GLY A 165 7.67 -21.63 1.07
CA GLY A 165 8.62 -22.64 0.58
C GLY A 165 8.45 -22.97 -0.90
N ILE A 166 7.91 -22.03 -1.70
CA ILE A 166 7.71 -22.19 -3.14
C ILE A 166 8.98 -21.78 -3.88
N ASP A 167 9.49 -22.66 -4.72
CA ASP A 167 10.55 -22.35 -5.67
C ASP A 167 9.97 -21.74 -6.95
N MET A 168 10.18 -20.43 -7.12
CA MET A 168 9.68 -19.70 -8.28
C MET A 168 10.32 -20.13 -9.61
N SER A 169 11.48 -20.80 -9.59
CA SER A 169 12.11 -21.32 -10.81
C SER A 169 11.29 -22.42 -11.50
N SER A 170 10.33 -23.02 -10.79
CA SER A 170 9.41 -24.02 -11.35
C SER A 170 8.28 -23.43 -12.21
N PHE A 171 8.11 -22.10 -12.24
CA PHE A 171 7.01 -21.41 -12.95
C PHE A 171 7.46 -20.56 -14.15
N VAL A 172 8.73 -20.66 -14.58
CA VAL A 172 9.37 -19.69 -15.50
C VAL A 172 8.72 -19.66 -16.90
N ASP A 173 8.08 -20.76 -17.32
CA ASP A 173 7.45 -20.88 -18.64
C ASP A 173 5.91 -20.75 -18.63
N GLU A 174 5.30 -20.45 -17.47
CA GLU A 174 3.84 -20.29 -17.39
C GLU A 174 3.43 -18.83 -17.68
N PRO A 175 2.69 -18.54 -18.77
CA PRO A 175 2.31 -17.17 -19.14
C PRO A 175 1.33 -16.51 -18.14
N ASN A 176 0.69 -17.29 -17.27
CA ASN A 176 -0.17 -16.80 -16.20
C ASN A 176 -0.13 -17.78 -15.02
N PRO A 177 0.93 -17.73 -14.19
CA PRO A 177 1.10 -18.72 -13.13
C PRO A 177 -0.02 -18.57 -12.10
N ALA A 178 -0.48 -19.70 -11.56
CA ALA A 178 -1.52 -19.70 -10.52
C ALA A 178 -1.10 -18.92 -9.25
N PHE A 179 0.20 -18.69 -9.07
CA PHE A 179 0.80 -17.96 -7.98
C PHE A 179 1.65 -16.78 -8.49
N HIS A 180 1.42 -15.60 -7.92
CA HIS A 180 2.26 -14.42 -8.15
C HIS A 180 2.99 -14.08 -6.87
N ASP A 181 4.33 -14.05 -6.91
CA ASP A 181 5.12 -13.69 -5.74
C ASP A 181 4.96 -12.20 -5.42
N ARG A 182 4.86 -11.91 -4.12
CA ARG A 182 4.78 -10.56 -3.59
C ARG A 182 5.91 -10.34 -2.60
N ILE A 183 6.49 -9.15 -2.66
CA ILE A 183 7.56 -8.70 -1.78
C ILE A 183 7.04 -7.59 -0.87
N PHE A 184 7.42 -7.64 0.40
CA PHE A 184 7.09 -6.64 1.40
C PHE A 184 8.13 -5.52 1.44
N SER A 185 7.67 -4.28 1.55
CA SER A 185 8.52 -3.11 1.67
C SER A 185 8.01 -2.14 2.72
N ARG A 186 8.95 -1.33 3.24
CA ARG A 186 8.70 -0.16 4.07
C ARG A 186 9.23 1.08 3.39
N THR A 187 8.45 2.14 3.44
CA THR A 187 8.87 3.46 2.97
C THR A 187 8.58 4.47 4.07
N THR A 188 9.62 5.18 4.51
CA THR A 188 9.50 6.31 5.42
C THR A 188 9.27 7.57 4.60
N LEU A 189 8.15 8.24 4.85
CA LEU A 189 7.70 9.44 4.17
C LEU A 189 7.64 10.61 5.14
N GLN A 190 7.79 11.82 4.63
CA GLN A 190 7.47 13.04 5.38
C GLN A 190 5.98 13.04 5.76
N ALA A 191 5.66 13.62 6.92
CA ALA A 191 4.29 13.81 7.35
C ALA A 191 3.74 15.15 6.82
N TYR A 192 2.56 15.11 6.21
CA TYR A 192 1.83 16.27 5.71
C TYR A 192 0.47 16.41 6.42
N GLY A 193 -0.37 17.33 5.93
CA GLY A 193 -1.72 17.54 6.42
C GLY A 193 -2.68 16.41 6.08
N GLU A 194 -3.95 16.67 6.40
CA GLU A 194 -5.06 15.74 6.13
C GLU A 194 -5.35 15.59 4.63
N PRO A 195 -6.10 14.54 4.21
CA PRO A 195 -6.61 14.46 2.85
C PRO A 195 -7.40 15.71 2.45
N ILE A 196 -7.40 16.00 1.15
CA ILE A 196 -7.91 17.26 0.60
C ILE A 196 -9.38 17.56 0.95
N ASP A 197 -10.17 16.53 1.26
CA ASP A 197 -11.58 16.63 1.67
C ASP A 197 -11.79 17.19 3.09
N ARG A 198 -10.72 17.33 3.87
CA ARG A 198 -10.72 17.91 5.22
C ARG A 198 -10.42 19.40 5.27
N PHE A 199 -10.45 20.06 4.11
CA PHE A 199 -10.24 21.51 4.00
C PHE A 199 -11.17 22.32 4.92
N GLU A 200 -10.64 23.42 5.44
CA GLU A 200 -11.34 24.35 6.34
C GLU A 200 -11.92 25.56 5.58
N ALA A 201 -11.31 25.92 4.44
CA ALA A 201 -11.74 27.03 3.61
C ALA A 201 -11.70 26.68 2.12
N ARG A 202 -12.63 27.24 1.33
CA ARG A 202 -12.68 27.02 -0.14
C ARG A 202 -11.39 27.47 -0.83
N LEU A 203 -10.77 28.55 -0.36
CA LEU A 203 -9.48 28.99 -0.89
C LEU A 203 -8.35 28.00 -0.60
N GLN A 204 -8.35 27.38 0.59
CA GLN A 204 -7.39 26.32 0.92
C GLN A 204 -7.53 25.14 -0.04
N LEU A 205 -8.77 24.71 -0.32
CA LEU A 205 -9.07 23.67 -1.30
C LEU A 205 -8.52 24.01 -2.69
N LEU A 206 -8.80 25.22 -3.19
CA LEU A 206 -8.35 25.66 -4.51
C LEU A 206 -6.84 25.78 -4.61
N TYR A 207 -6.17 26.30 -3.57
CA TYR A 207 -4.70 26.36 -3.53
C TYR A 207 -4.08 24.97 -3.49
N ALA A 208 -4.65 24.05 -2.71
CA ALA A 208 -4.18 22.67 -2.64
C ALA A 208 -4.35 21.95 -3.99
N PHE A 209 -5.51 22.07 -4.63
CA PHE A 209 -5.75 21.50 -5.95
C PHE A 209 -4.77 22.01 -7.00
N ARG A 210 -4.58 23.33 -7.05
CA ARG A 210 -3.66 23.98 -7.99
C ARG A 210 -2.22 23.47 -7.81
N ASP A 211 -1.77 23.40 -6.56
CA ASP A 211 -0.41 22.96 -6.24
C ASP A 211 -0.22 21.45 -6.50
N ALA A 212 -1.25 20.61 -6.25
CA ALA A 212 -1.25 19.19 -6.60
C ALA A 212 -1.22 18.94 -8.12
N ILE A 213 -1.98 19.72 -8.91
CA ILE A 213 -1.93 19.64 -10.39
C ILE A 213 -0.55 20.09 -10.91
N ALA A 214 0.05 21.12 -10.31
CA ALA A 214 1.44 21.49 -10.61
C ALA A 214 2.42 20.37 -10.23
N GLY A 215 2.20 19.69 -9.10
CA GLY A 215 2.94 18.48 -8.71
C GLY A 215 2.81 17.34 -9.72
N HIS A 216 1.61 17.09 -10.25
CA HIS A 216 1.39 16.14 -11.34
C HIS A 216 2.20 16.50 -12.59
N GLN A 217 2.18 17.77 -12.99
CA GLN A 217 2.98 18.25 -14.11
C GLN A 217 4.49 18.07 -13.87
N ASN A 218 4.95 18.27 -12.63
CA ASN A 218 6.35 18.06 -12.26
C ASN A 218 6.74 16.57 -12.36
N LEU A 219 5.88 15.65 -11.93
CA LEU A 219 6.06 14.20 -12.14
C LEU A 219 6.11 13.85 -13.62
N TRP A 220 5.19 14.39 -14.42
CA TRP A 220 5.14 14.13 -15.85
C TRP A 220 6.44 14.58 -16.56
N ARG A 221 6.99 15.73 -16.18
CA ARG A 221 8.31 16.21 -16.68
C ARG A 221 9.48 15.30 -16.29
N LYS A 222 9.31 14.45 -15.28
CA LYS A 222 10.26 13.39 -14.88
C LYS A 222 9.95 12.04 -15.53
N ASN A 223 9.11 12.00 -16.58
CA ASN A 223 8.60 10.79 -17.21
C ASN A 223 7.80 9.88 -16.25
N ILE A 224 7.20 10.42 -15.19
CA ILE A 224 6.38 9.65 -14.25
C ILE A 224 4.91 9.97 -14.50
N LEU A 225 4.11 8.93 -14.73
CA LEU A 225 2.65 9.03 -14.72
C LEU A 225 2.08 8.44 -13.44
N HIS A 226 1.13 9.11 -12.78
CA HIS A 226 0.66 8.74 -11.44
C HIS A 226 -0.38 7.61 -11.46
N ARG A 227 -1.39 7.72 -12.32
CA ARG A 227 -2.43 6.69 -12.57
C ARG A 227 -3.40 6.31 -11.45
N ASP A 228 -3.36 6.98 -10.31
CA ASP A 228 -4.29 6.73 -9.18
C ASP A 228 -4.60 8.04 -8.45
N ILE A 229 -4.88 9.10 -9.22
CA ILE A 229 -5.36 10.36 -8.67
C ILE A 229 -6.72 10.11 -8.02
N SER A 230 -6.82 10.43 -6.73
CA SER A 230 -8.04 10.24 -5.94
C SER A 230 -8.07 11.20 -4.77
N ILE A 231 -9.25 11.36 -4.15
CA ILE A 231 -9.43 12.23 -2.99
C ILE A 231 -8.49 11.90 -1.81
N ASN A 232 -8.10 10.62 -1.68
CA ASN A 232 -7.21 10.15 -0.61
C ASN A 232 -5.72 10.30 -0.95
N ASN A 233 -5.39 10.57 -2.21
CA ASN A 233 -4.02 10.69 -2.71
C ASN A 233 -3.60 12.15 -2.95
N ILE A 234 -4.47 13.10 -2.60
CA ILE A 234 -4.17 14.53 -2.55
C ILE A 234 -4.26 14.97 -1.09
N LEU A 235 -3.14 15.42 -0.51
CA LEU A 235 -3.07 15.93 0.85
C LEU A 235 -3.02 17.45 0.87
N LEU A 236 -3.53 18.04 1.95
CA LEU A 236 -3.28 19.43 2.28
C LEU A 236 -1.83 19.60 2.74
N GLY A 237 -1.22 20.72 2.37
CA GLY A 237 0.06 21.15 2.92
C GLY A 237 -0.03 21.42 4.42
N ASN A 238 1.12 21.38 5.10
CA ASN A 238 1.21 21.78 6.50
C ASN A 238 0.85 23.26 6.67
N GLU A 239 0.50 23.65 7.89
CA GLU A 239 0.22 25.05 8.22
C GLU A 239 1.41 25.94 7.83
N GLY A 240 1.13 27.04 7.13
CA GLY A 240 2.18 27.94 6.62
C GLY A 240 2.94 27.41 5.39
N ALA A 241 2.50 26.33 4.74
CA ALA A 241 3.16 25.82 3.54
C ALA A 241 3.26 26.89 2.42
N GLU A 242 4.46 27.02 1.86
CA GLU A 242 4.76 27.94 0.77
C GLU A 242 3.95 27.63 -0.50
N PRO A 243 3.68 28.64 -1.36
CA PRO A 243 3.09 28.42 -2.67
C PRO A 243 3.83 27.34 -3.47
N GLY A 244 3.10 26.33 -3.95
CA GLY A 244 3.65 25.15 -4.61
C GLY A 244 3.58 23.89 -3.75
N ASN A 245 3.45 24.02 -2.42
CA ASN A 245 3.35 22.89 -1.49
C ASN A 245 2.09 22.94 -0.61
N ARG A 246 1.08 23.74 -0.96
CA ARG A 246 -0.19 23.80 -0.22
C ARG A 246 -1.11 22.63 -0.50
N GLY A 247 -0.82 21.87 -1.56
CA GLY A 247 -1.38 20.56 -1.80
C GLY A 247 -0.31 19.66 -2.38
N LEU A 248 -0.34 18.38 -2.00
CA LEU A 248 0.68 17.41 -2.38
C LEU A 248 0.04 16.14 -2.92
N LEU A 249 0.60 15.62 -4.01
CA LEU A 249 0.31 14.26 -4.47
C LEU A 249 1.13 13.24 -3.72
N ILE A 250 0.50 12.14 -3.35
CA ILE A 250 1.13 10.99 -2.70
C ILE A 250 0.69 9.69 -3.38
N ASP A 251 1.32 8.57 -2.99
CA ASP A 251 0.98 7.21 -3.44
C ASP A 251 1.27 6.95 -4.93
N LEU A 252 2.56 6.73 -5.23
CA LEU A 252 3.04 6.38 -6.59
C LEU A 252 3.04 4.85 -6.82
N ASP A 253 2.33 4.07 -6.00
CA ASP A 253 2.23 2.61 -6.12
C ASP A 253 1.68 2.15 -7.48
N MET A 254 0.88 2.96 -8.14
CA MET A 254 0.31 2.68 -9.46
C MET A 254 1.09 3.34 -10.60
N GLY A 255 2.13 4.09 -10.25
CA GLY A 255 2.94 4.86 -11.17
C GLY A 255 3.68 4.01 -12.19
N ILE A 256 4.00 4.64 -13.32
CA ILE A 256 4.76 4.04 -14.42
C ILE A 256 5.73 5.08 -14.99
N TRP A 257 6.82 4.59 -15.57
CA TRP A 257 7.63 5.38 -16.50
C TRP A 257 6.91 5.47 -17.85
N ILE A 258 6.82 6.68 -18.41
CA ILE A 258 6.12 6.94 -19.68
C ILE A 258 6.83 6.23 -20.85
N ASP A 259 8.15 6.13 -20.81
CA ASP A 259 9.01 5.54 -21.84
C ASP A 259 9.21 4.02 -21.69
N ARG A 260 8.48 3.36 -20.79
CA ARG A 260 8.62 1.91 -20.58
C ARG A 260 8.28 1.14 -21.87
N THR A 261 9.15 0.20 -22.22
CA THR A 261 8.99 -0.66 -23.40
C THR A 261 8.11 -1.89 -23.14
N SER A 262 7.78 -2.20 -21.88
CA SER A 262 6.98 -3.36 -21.49
C SER A 262 5.72 -2.97 -20.70
N SER A 263 4.55 -3.41 -21.16
CA SER A 263 3.30 -3.33 -20.40
C SER A 263 3.20 -4.50 -19.43
N LEU A 264 3.58 -4.30 -18.17
CA LEU A 264 3.35 -5.28 -17.09
C LEU A 264 1.88 -5.22 -16.62
N ALA A 265 0.99 -5.47 -17.57
CA ALA A 265 -0.46 -5.43 -17.45
C ALA A 265 -0.96 -6.82 -17.06
N GLY A 266 -1.03 -7.13 -15.77
CA GLY A 266 -1.62 -8.42 -15.36
C GLY A 266 -2.06 -8.48 -13.91
N ALA A 267 -1.20 -8.11 -12.97
CA ALA A 267 -1.42 -8.50 -11.58
C ALA A 267 -2.44 -7.63 -10.81
N ASP A 268 -2.74 -6.41 -11.27
CA ASP A 268 -3.53 -5.42 -10.51
C ASP A 268 -4.39 -4.50 -11.41
N PHE A 269 -4.77 -4.95 -12.62
CA PHE A 269 -5.60 -4.16 -13.57
C PHE A 269 -6.97 -3.74 -13.00
N ARG A 270 -7.39 -4.35 -11.88
CA ARG A 270 -8.63 -4.02 -11.15
C ARG A 270 -8.42 -3.07 -9.96
N THR A 271 -7.20 -2.65 -9.66
CA THR A 271 -6.91 -1.85 -8.47
C THR A 271 -6.64 -0.39 -8.84
N GLY A 272 -7.58 0.47 -8.47
CA GLY A 272 -7.54 1.92 -8.57
C GLY A 272 -8.83 2.45 -7.96
N THR A 273 -8.90 3.74 -7.64
CA THR A 273 -10.15 4.32 -7.13
C THR A 273 -11.13 4.56 -8.28
N ARG A 274 -11.92 3.55 -8.62
CA ARG A 274 -12.78 3.51 -9.83
C ARG A 274 -13.66 4.74 -10.04
N ALA A 275 -14.14 5.36 -8.95
CA ALA A 275 -14.97 6.57 -9.00
C ALA A 275 -14.27 7.78 -9.65
N PHE A 276 -12.92 7.78 -9.66
CA PHE A 276 -12.12 8.87 -10.22
C PHE A 276 -11.37 8.46 -11.49
N GLN A 277 -11.51 7.22 -11.98
CA GLN A 277 -10.84 6.81 -13.22
C GLN A 277 -11.49 7.46 -14.43
N SER A 278 -10.67 7.81 -15.43
CA SER A 278 -11.15 8.36 -16.70
C SER A 278 -12.12 7.41 -17.42
N VAL A 279 -13.01 7.98 -18.23
CA VAL A 279 -13.95 7.19 -19.04
C VAL A 279 -13.19 6.24 -19.98
N MET A 280 -12.05 6.67 -20.52
CA MET A 280 -11.23 5.85 -21.41
C MET A 280 -10.60 4.65 -20.69
N VAL A 281 -10.04 4.87 -19.48
CA VAL A 281 -9.51 3.79 -18.65
C VAL A 281 -10.61 2.80 -18.28
N LEU A 282 -11.78 3.29 -17.87
CA LEU A 282 -12.92 2.43 -17.55
C LEU A 282 -13.38 1.62 -18.77
N ARG A 283 -13.57 2.25 -19.93
CA ARG A 283 -14.00 1.56 -21.17
C ARG A 283 -13.00 0.49 -21.60
N SER A 284 -11.70 0.78 -21.57
CA SER A 284 -10.68 -0.21 -21.94
C SER A 284 -10.71 -1.45 -21.03
N ALA A 285 -10.98 -1.27 -19.74
CA ALA A 285 -11.13 -2.37 -18.79
C ALA A 285 -12.40 -3.20 -19.05
N PHE A 286 -13.49 -2.59 -19.53
CA PHE A 286 -14.75 -3.27 -19.81
C PHE A 286 -14.74 -4.03 -21.15
N PHE A 287 -14.14 -3.46 -22.19
CA PHE A 287 -14.21 -4.02 -23.54
C PHE A 287 -13.05 -4.95 -23.89
N GLY A 288 -12.10 -5.18 -22.97
CA GLY A 288 -10.97 -6.09 -23.18
C GLY A 288 -10.02 -5.66 -24.31
N THR A 289 -10.22 -4.47 -24.85
CA THR A 289 -9.35 -3.87 -25.87
C THR A 289 -7.99 -3.59 -25.24
N THR A 290 -6.93 -4.12 -25.85
CA THR A 290 -5.54 -3.90 -25.45
C THR A 290 -5.29 -2.41 -25.26
N ALA A 291 -5.17 -2.02 -23.99
CA ALA A 291 -4.66 -0.76 -23.47
C ALA A 291 -4.87 0.46 -24.39
N ALA A 292 -6.01 1.14 -24.22
CA ALA A 292 -5.93 2.60 -24.33
C ALA A 292 -4.89 3.02 -23.28
N THR A 293 -3.74 3.51 -23.75
CA THR A 293 -2.60 3.86 -22.92
C THR A 293 -3.03 4.95 -21.96
N HIS A 294 -3.24 4.61 -20.69
CA HIS A 294 -3.44 5.59 -19.63
C HIS A 294 -2.33 6.63 -19.76
N ASP A 295 -2.70 7.88 -20.01
CA ASP A 295 -1.78 8.99 -20.17
C ASP A 295 -2.06 10.12 -19.15
N TYR A 296 -1.39 11.27 -19.32
CA TYR A 296 -1.53 12.38 -18.39
C TYR A 296 -2.91 13.05 -18.46
N LEU A 297 -3.64 12.96 -19.58
CA LEU A 297 -4.99 13.50 -19.71
C LEU A 297 -5.99 12.70 -18.87
N ASP A 298 -5.79 11.38 -18.74
CA ASP A 298 -6.60 10.55 -17.86
C ASP A 298 -6.42 10.93 -16.37
N ASP A 299 -5.20 11.26 -15.96
CA ASP A 299 -4.94 11.78 -14.61
C ASP A 299 -5.59 13.16 -14.40
N LEU A 300 -5.58 14.03 -15.43
CA LEU A 300 -6.26 15.33 -15.39
C LEU A 300 -7.79 15.20 -15.34
N GLU A 301 -8.38 14.25 -16.07
CA GLU A 301 -9.80 13.90 -15.96
C GLU A 301 -10.13 13.41 -14.55
N SER A 302 -9.21 12.65 -13.94
CA SER A 302 -9.35 12.19 -12.55
C SER A 302 -9.39 13.36 -11.56
N PHE A 303 -8.55 14.38 -11.71
CA PHE A 303 -8.63 15.61 -10.91
C PHE A 303 -9.98 16.31 -11.03
N PHE A 304 -10.55 16.37 -12.25
CA PHE A 304 -11.89 16.92 -12.45
C PHE A 304 -12.93 16.14 -11.64
N TYR A 305 -12.90 14.80 -11.66
CA TYR A 305 -13.82 13.99 -10.87
C TYR A 305 -13.64 14.16 -9.35
N VAL A 306 -12.41 14.34 -8.86
CA VAL A 306 -12.19 14.63 -7.43
C VAL A 306 -12.83 15.97 -7.06
N LEU A 307 -12.63 17.02 -7.86
CA LEU A 307 -13.23 18.32 -7.60
C LEU A 307 -14.76 18.26 -7.67
N TYR A 308 -15.31 17.60 -8.70
CA TYR A 308 -16.74 17.38 -8.85
C TYR A 308 -17.33 16.64 -7.65
N TRP A 309 -16.68 15.56 -7.21
CA TRP A 309 -17.09 14.81 -6.03
C TRP A 309 -17.18 15.70 -4.79
N ILE A 310 -16.14 16.49 -4.51
CA ILE A 310 -16.14 17.39 -3.35
C ILE A 310 -17.26 18.42 -3.44
N CYS A 311 -17.47 19.04 -4.61
CA CYS A 311 -18.55 20.00 -4.82
C CYS A 311 -19.95 19.40 -4.62
N CYS A 312 -20.14 18.14 -5.01
CA CYS A 312 -21.44 17.47 -4.89
C CYS A 312 -21.69 16.82 -3.53
N THR A 313 -20.64 16.46 -2.78
CA THR A 313 -20.77 15.70 -1.53
C THR A 313 -20.59 16.53 -0.27
N TYR A 314 -19.95 17.70 -0.34
CA TYR A 314 -19.72 18.57 0.82
C TYR A 314 -20.57 19.83 0.74
N GLU A 315 -21.38 20.08 1.78
CA GLU A 315 -22.17 21.30 1.94
C GLU A 315 -21.26 22.49 2.31
N LYS A 316 -20.31 22.23 3.20
CA LYS A 316 -19.28 23.18 3.65
C LYS A 316 -18.06 22.41 4.15
N ALA A 317 -16.98 23.14 4.45
CA ALA A 317 -15.76 22.58 5.02
C ALA A 317 -16.06 21.55 6.13
N ARG A 318 -15.47 20.35 6.00
CA ARG A 318 -15.65 19.21 6.92
C ARG A 318 -17.09 18.71 7.11
N ARG A 319 -18.08 19.15 6.32
CA ARG A 319 -19.49 18.71 6.42
C ARG A 319 -20.01 18.14 5.10
N LEU A 320 -20.31 16.85 5.11
CA LEU A 320 -21.02 16.16 4.03
C LEU A 320 -22.51 16.54 4.01
N TRP A 321 -23.14 16.49 2.84
CA TRP A 321 -24.60 16.49 2.74
C TRP A 321 -25.18 15.23 3.41
N GLU A 322 -26.39 15.35 3.97
CA GLU A 322 -27.06 14.26 4.70
C GLU A 322 -27.29 12.99 3.86
N HIS A 323 -27.26 13.11 2.53
CA HIS A 323 -27.46 12.00 1.58
C HIS A 323 -26.20 11.64 0.79
N SER A 324 -25.03 12.15 1.16
CA SER A 324 -23.79 11.84 0.45
C SER A 324 -23.41 10.36 0.60
N PRO A 325 -23.06 9.67 -0.50
CA PRO A 325 -22.51 8.33 -0.40
C PRO A 325 -21.19 8.35 0.39
N PRO A 326 -20.87 7.29 1.16
CA PRO A 326 -19.59 7.20 1.84
C PRO A 326 -18.43 7.19 0.82
N PRO A 327 -17.29 7.84 1.14
CA PRO A 327 -16.12 7.90 0.27
C PRO A 327 -15.41 6.55 0.09
#